data_AF-A0A7S3LBU5-F1
#
_entry.id   AF-A0A7S3LBU5-F1
#
_cell.length_a   1.000
_cell.length_b   1.000
_cell.length_c   1.000
_cell.angle_alpha   90.00
_cell.angle_beta   90.00
_cell.angle_gamma   90.00
#
_symmetry.space_group_name_H-M   'P 1'
#
loop_
_entity.id
_entity.type
_entity.pdbx_description
1 polymer ?
#
loop_
_entity_poly.entity_id
_entity_poly.type
_entity_poly.pdbx_seq_one_letter_code
_entity_poly.pdbx_strand_id
1 'polypeptide(L)'
;VKAAAKTQYSMPSTTRLNWPLIIAAVVCVVATRMRKSGVNAKDLIVVPDWLQGPVHQGKDFAQSMFYKVMGIDPSKPYYPSVADRYLEVGVKQLFDPTLWTLEEYESELELSLKYIKSNQDDKEYAQTVPKCVFKDSNCLSMAVKGRCFNETSPNNGKDFFHMSTHCCPACESLADYQFFEQCPIDPTVHNHYTKPGQLSETFLALLRNLTEQNMEFKLHAAPINNVPSDLVDYEYKEGPWIVTIENFTTEKEAETLIHHGTEAGYYRSQDGITNPDGSWRLGKVKWRTSWEQYCDRESCHKDPVVENLMDRIYNVLGIPIQNADWLQLLRYKEGQHYATHQDYHTHQASAKPGARVVTWYMYLADVEEGG
;
A
#
# COMPACT_ATOMS: atom_id res chain seq x y z
N VAL A 1 33.17 -20.27 -18.08
CA VAL A 1 32.18 -21.23 -17.53
C VAL A 1 32.82 -22.22 -16.54
N LYS A 2 33.71 -23.15 -16.96
CA LYS A 2 34.37 -24.10 -16.02
C LYS A 2 35.16 -23.42 -14.88
N ALA A 3 35.86 -22.31 -15.17
CA ALA A 3 36.56 -21.53 -14.14
C ALA A 3 35.61 -20.82 -13.16
N ALA A 4 34.42 -20.39 -13.62
CA ALA A 4 33.41 -19.72 -12.79
C ALA A 4 32.61 -20.69 -11.90
N ALA A 5 32.44 -21.94 -12.34
CA ALA A 5 31.78 -22.99 -11.56
C ALA A 5 32.64 -23.49 -10.39
N LYS A 6 33.98 -23.43 -10.50
CA LYS A 6 34.91 -23.91 -9.46
C LYS A 6 35.06 -22.93 -8.28
N THR A 7 34.84 -21.63 -8.48
CA THR A 7 34.92 -20.59 -7.44
C THR A 7 33.62 -20.42 -6.63
N GLN A 8 32.54 -21.15 -6.97
CA GLN A 8 31.22 -20.98 -6.36
C GLN A 8 31.09 -21.58 -4.95
N TYR A 9 31.94 -22.53 -4.56
CA TYR A 9 31.85 -23.20 -3.26
C TYR A 9 32.55 -22.46 -2.10
N SER A 10 33.15 -21.29 -2.34
CA SER A 10 33.91 -20.55 -1.32
C SER A 10 33.39 -19.14 -0.99
N MET A 11 32.22 -18.71 -1.51
CA MET A 11 31.71 -17.34 -1.29
C MET A 11 30.37 -17.28 -0.52
N PRO A 12 30.13 -16.25 0.32
CA PRO A 12 28.90 -16.08 1.11
C PRO A 12 27.64 -15.81 0.27
N SER A 13 26.46 -16.10 0.84
CA SER A 13 25.15 -16.12 0.15
C SER A 13 24.65 -14.77 -0.38
N THR A 14 25.20 -13.64 0.06
CA THR A 14 24.70 -12.29 -0.23
C THR A 14 25.14 -11.71 -1.58
N THR A 15 26.04 -12.39 -2.31
CA THR A 15 26.55 -11.97 -3.63
C THR A 15 26.29 -12.97 -4.76
N ARG A 16 25.34 -13.89 -4.59
CA ARG A 16 24.96 -14.83 -5.67
C ARG A 16 24.22 -14.10 -6.79
N LEU A 17 24.96 -13.62 -7.79
CA LEU A 17 24.39 -13.34 -9.11
C LEU A 17 23.76 -14.64 -9.65
N ASN A 18 22.56 -14.53 -10.20
CA ASN A 18 21.78 -15.65 -10.74
C ASN A 18 22.42 -16.14 -12.06
N TRP A 19 23.56 -16.82 -11.93
CA TRP A 19 24.38 -17.29 -13.05
C TRP A 19 23.64 -18.19 -14.04
N PRO A 20 22.63 -19.02 -13.69
CA PRO A 20 21.81 -19.72 -14.67
C PRO A 20 21.12 -18.77 -15.66
N LEU A 21 20.57 -17.66 -15.17
CA LEU A 21 19.95 -16.62 -15.99
C LEU A 21 20.97 -15.86 -16.84
N ILE A 22 22.17 -15.60 -16.30
CA ILE A 22 23.26 -14.95 -17.05
C ILE A 22 23.81 -15.88 -18.13
N ILE A 23 23.98 -17.17 -17.84
CA ILE A 23 24.41 -18.18 -18.81
C ILE A 23 23.34 -18.33 -19.89
N ALA A 24 22.06 -18.39 -19.53
CA ALA A 24 20.96 -18.43 -20.49
C ALA A 24 20.93 -17.17 -21.37
N ALA A 25 21.11 -15.98 -20.79
CA ALA A 25 21.17 -14.72 -21.52
C ALA A 25 22.37 -14.65 -22.47
N VAL A 26 23.56 -15.06 -22.02
CA VAL A 26 24.78 -15.09 -22.86
C VAL A 26 24.63 -16.09 -24.00
N VAL A 27 24.09 -17.28 -23.72
CA VAL A 27 23.82 -18.29 -24.76
C VAL A 27 22.80 -17.79 -25.76
N CYS A 28 21.71 -17.16 -25.32
CA CYS A 28 20.72 -16.56 -26.22
C CYS A 28 21.32 -15.44 -27.08
N VAL A 29 22.14 -14.56 -26.50
CA VAL A 29 22.78 -13.45 -27.25
C VAL A 29 23.78 -14.00 -28.28
N VAL A 30 24.58 -14.99 -27.90
CA VAL A 30 25.55 -15.63 -28.81
C VAL A 30 24.82 -16.39 -29.92
N ALA A 31 23.80 -17.18 -29.60
CA ALA A 31 22.99 -17.90 -30.59
C ALA A 31 22.28 -16.95 -31.57
N THR A 32 21.76 -15.84 -31.08
CA THR A 32 21.07 -14.82 -31.90
C THR A 32 22.05 -14.10 -32.85
N ARG A 33 23.27 -13.81 -32.39
CA ARG A 33 24.33 -13.24 -33.25
C ARG A 33 24.82 -14.25 -34.29
N MET A 34 24.95 -15.52 -33.93
CA MET A 34 25.39 -16.59 -34.83
C MET A 34 24.38 -16.88 -35.95
N ARG A 35 23.07 -16.81 -35.66
CA ARG A 35 21.99 -16.95 -36.67
C ARG A 35 22.06 -15.87 -37.76
N LYS A 36 22.53 -14.67 -37.43
CA LYS A 36 22.72 -13.56 -38.39
C LYS A 36 23.99 -13.70 -39.25
N SER A 37 24.95 -14.55 -38.86
CA SER A 37 26.25 -14.70 -39.54
C SER A 37 26.38 -15.99 -40.37
N GLY A 38 25.33 -16.82 -40.44
CA GLY A 38 25.31 -18.04 -41.27
C GLY A 38 26.18 -19.20 -40.75
N VAL A 39 26.78 -19.07 -39.56
CA VAL A 39 27.61 -20.12 -38.94
C VAL A 39 26.75 -21.08 -38.14
N ASN A 40 26.88 -22.38 -38.38
CA ASN A 40 26.12 -23.41 -37.67
C ASN A 40 26.66 -23.58 -36.24
N ALA A 41 25.80 -23.41 -35.23
CA ALA A 41 26.19 -23.39 -33.81
C ALA A 41 26.81 -24.73 -33.32
N LYS A 42 26.60 -25.81 -34.07
CA LYS A 42 27.12 -27.16 -33.78
C LYS A 42 28.64 -27.27 -33.95
N ASP A 43 29.26 -26.41 -34.76
CA ASP A 43 30.66 -26.55 -35.16
C ASP A 43 31.64 -25.80 -34.23
N LEU A 44 31.14 -25.01 -33.29
CA LEU A 44 31.96 -24.14 -32.42
C LEU A 44 31.73 -24.31 -30.92
N ILE A 45 30.68 -25.02 -30.50
CA ILE A 45 30.40 -25.28 -29.08
C ILE A 45 30.78 -26.72 -28.78
N VAL A 46 31.87 -26.91 -28.04
CA VAL A 46 32.13 -28.19 -27.37
C VAL A 46 31.07 -28.34 -26.28
N VAL A 47 29.96 -28.99 -26.64
CA VAL A 47 28.88 -29.35 -25.72
C VAL A 47 29.46 -30.39 -24.75
N PRO A 48 29.51 -30.12 -23.43
CA PRO A 48 29.97 -31.11 -22.46
C PRO A 48 29.17 -32.42 -22.60
N ASP A 49 29.80 -33.57 -22.43
CA ASP A 49 29.16 -34.87 -22.69
C ASP A 49 27.85 -35.08 -21.91
N TRP A 50 27.69 -34.45 -20.74
CA TRP A 50 26.45 -34.46 -19.95
C TRP A 50 25.30 -33.62 -20.54
N LEU A 51 25.57 -32.75 -21.51
CA LEU A 51 24.57 -31.99 -22.28
C LEU A 51 24.27 -32.65 -23.63
N GLN A 52 25.10 -33.56 -24.13
CA GLN A 52 24.88 -34.28 -25.38
C GLN A 52 23.74 -35.28 -25.20
N GLY A 53 22.68 -35.11 -25.98
CA GLY A 53 21.48 -35.97 -26.00
C GLY A 53 20.63 -35.59 -27.22
N PRO A 54 19.68 -36.45 -27.63
CA PRO A 54 18.98 -36.28 -28.91
C PRO A 54 18.29 -34.91 -28.97
N VAL A 55 18.76 -34.06 -29.89
CA VAL A 55 18.07 -32.82 -30.26
C VAL A 55 16.79 -33.27 -30.96
N HIS A 56 15.63 -33.10 -30.31
CA HIS A 56 14.35 -33.43 -30.91
C HIS A 56 14.19 -32.62 -32.20
N GLN A 57 14.11 -33.35 -33.33
CA GLN A 57 13.93 -32.79 -34.66
C GLN A 57 12.62 -31.97 -34.66
N GLY A 58 12.74 -30.63 -34.69
CA GLY A 58 11.62 -29.72 -34.88
C GLY A 58 11.52 -28.51 -33.95
N LYS A 59 12.30 -28.40 -32.87
CA LYS A 59 12.28 -27.22 -31.98
C LYS A 59 13.68 -26.57 -31.85
N ASP A 60 13.70 -25.24 -31.72
CA ASP A 60 14.92 -24.42 -31.66
C ASP A 60 15.88 -24.92 -30.55
N PHE A 61 17.18 -25.01 -30.87
CA PHE A 61 18.25 -25.46 -29.97
C PHE A 61 18.27 -24.64 -28.67
N ALA A 62 17.98 -23.35 -28.75
CA ALA A 62 17.91 -22.47 -27.58
C ALA A 62 16.78 -22.87 -26.61
N GLN A 63 15.64 -23.32 -27.15
CA GLN A 63 14.47 -23.70 -26.36
C GLN A 63 14.68 -25.06 -25.67
N SER A 64 15.30 -26.02 -26.35
CA SER A 64 15.72 -27.29 -25.71
C SER A 64 16.73 -27.07 -24.59
N MET A 65 17.65 -26.11 -24.76
CA MET A 65 18.65 -25.81 -23.74
C MET A 65 18.03 -25.15 -22.50
N PHE A 66 17.06 -24.25 -22.69
CA PHE A 66 16.29 -23.64 -21.60
C PHE A 66 15.57 -24.70 -20.75
N TYR A 67 14.82 -25.61 -21.38
CA TYR A 67 14.11 -26.67 -20.66
C TYR A 67 15.05 -27.57 -19.85
N LYS A 68 16.21 -27.93 -20.43
CA LYS A 68 17.20 -28.80 -19.78
C LYS A 68 17.92 -28.11 -18.60
N VAL A 69 18.21 -26.81 -18.70
CA VAL A 69 18.80 -26.02 -17.60
C VAL A 69 17.81 -25.81 -16.45
N MET A 70 16.51 -25.70 -16.76
CA MET A 70 15.45 -25.53 -15.78
C MET A 70 14.92 -26.86 -15.19
N GLY A 71 15.46 -28.01 -15.61
CA GLY A 71 15.01 -29.32 -15.14
C GLY A 71 13.62 -29.73 -15.64
N ILE A 72 13.14 -29.13 -16.73
CA ILE A 72 11.83 -29.38 -17.34
C ILE A 72 11.95 -30.55 -18.32
N ASP A 73 11.20 -31.63 -18.06
CA ASP A 73 11.16 -32.83 -18.91
C ASP A 73 10.26 -32.61 -20.14
N PRO A 74 10.81 -32.58 -21.37
CA PRO A 74 10.04 -32.33 -22.59
C PRO A 74 9.22 -33.54 -23.07
N SER A 75 9.40 -34.73 -22.47
CA SER A 75 8.59 -35.93 -22.75
C SER A 75 7.28 -35.96 -21.95
N LYS A 76 7.18 -35.14 -20.90
CA LYS A 76 5.92 -34.86 -20.21
C LYS A 76 5.16 -33.79 -21.00
N PRO A 77 3.84 -33.95 -21.19
CA PRO A 77 3.07 -32.99 -21.97
C PRO A 77 3.24 -31.59 -21.36
N TYR A 78 3.78 -30.66 -22.15
CA TYR A 78 3.63 -29.24 -21.91
C TYR A 78 2.13 -28.98 -21.92
N TYR A 79 1.49 -28.80 -20.76
CA TYR A 79 0.02 -28.76 -20.60
C TYR A 79 -0.57 -27.48 -21.23
N PRO A 80 -1.08 -27.53 -22.48
CA PRO A 80 -1.67 -26.38 -23.14
C PRO A 80 -3.15 -26.24 -22.74
N SER A 81 -3.77 -27.33 -22.27
CA SER A 81 -5.20 -27.45 -21.96
C SER A 81 -5.63 -26.74 -20.68
N VAL A 82 -4.66 -26.31 -19.88
CA VAL A 82 -4.84 -25.44 -18.72
C VAL A 82 -4.87 -24.02 -19.30
N ALA A 83 -3.81 -23.56 -19.96
CA ALA A 83 -3.63 -22.19 -20.46
C ALA A 83 -4.84 -21.51 -21.16
N ASP A 84 -5.66 -22.26 -21.92
CA ASP A 84 -6.75 -21.70 -22.73
C ASP A 84 -8.10 -21.61 -22.00
N ARG A 85 -8.28 -22.20 -20.80
CA ARG A 85 -9.55 -22.17 -20.03
C ARG A 85 -9.74 -20.90 -19.17
N TYR A 86 -8.79 -19.97 -19.16
CA TYR A 86 -8.64 -19.00 -18.06
C TYR A 86 -8.76 -17.53 -18.45
N LEU A 87 -9.37 -17.23 -19.60
CA LEU A 87 -9.66 -15.84 -19.99
C LEU A 87 -10.87 -15.25 -19.24
N GLU A 88 -11.67 -16.06 -18.54
CA GLU A 88 -12.93 -15.61 -17.93
C GLU A 88 -12.80 -14.96 -16.55
N VAL A 89 -11.65 -15.09 -15.86
CA VAL A 89 -11.43 -14.56 -14.50
C VAL A 89 -10.11 -13.78 -14.34
N GLY A 90 -9.65 -13.13 -15.41
CA GLY A 90 -8.51 -12.20 -15.37
C GLY A 90 -7.20 -12.75 -15.93
N VAL A 91 -6.05 -12.33 -15.38
CA VAL A 91 -4.73 -12.74 -15.89
C VAL A 91 -4.41 -14.19 -15.57
N LYS A 92 -3.71 -14.82 -16.53
CA LYS A 92 -3.21 -16.19 -16.44
C LYS A 92 -2.28 -16.36 -15.24
N GLN A 93 -2.58 -17.36 -14.42
CA GLN A 93 -1.77 -17.76 -13.27
C GLN A 93 -0.54 -18.57 -13.72
N LEU A 94 0.59 -18.34 -13.06
CA LEU A 94 1.83 -19.08 -13.27
C LEU A 94 1.84 -20.34 -12.41
N PHE A 95 2.19 -21.46 -13.03
CA PHE A 95 2.44 -22.71 -12.33
C PHE A 95 3.89 -22.76 -11.82
N ASP A 96 4.05 -22.96 -10.51
CA ASP A 96 5.34 -23.16 -9.86
C ASP A 96 5.47 -24.63 -9.40
N PRO A 97 6.24 -25.47 -10.12
CA PRO A 97 6.42 -26.87 -9.77
C PRO A 97 7.23 -27.09 -8.49
N THR A 98 7.81 -26.04 -7.90
CA THR A 98 8.50 -26.12 -6.61
C THR A 98 7.54 -25.99 -5.43
N LEU A 99 6.33 -25.47 -5.67
CA LEU A 99 5.29 -25.28 -4.66
C LEU A 99 4.18 -26.33 -4.77
N TRP A 100 3.90 -26.82 -5.98
CA TRP A 100 2.77 -27.73 -6.24
C TRP A 100 3.07 -28.83 -7.23
N THR A 101 2.33 -29.93 -7.09
CA THR A 101 1.98 -30.81 -8.19
C THR A 101 0.97 -30.11 -9.13
N LEU A 102 0.85 -30.60 -10.36
CA LEU A 102 -0.13 -30.04 -11.29
C LEU A 102 -1.58 -30.21 -10.78
N GLU A 103 -1.87 -31.32 -10.11
CA GLU A 103 -3.19 -31.63 -9.55
C GLU A 103 -3.58 -30.64 -8.44
N GLU A 104 -2.65 -30.34 -7.52
CA GLU A 104 -2.88 -29.33 -6.48
C GLU A 104 -3.11 -27.94 -7.06
N TYR A 105 -2.32 -27.56 -8.08
CA TYR A 105 -2.50 -26.28 -8.76
C TYR A 105 -3.86 -26.16 -9.47
N GLU A 106 -4.27 -27.21 -10.18
CA GLU A 106 -5.58 -27.27 -10.85
C GLU A 106 -6.72 -27.22 -9.83
N SER A 107 -6.58 -27.92 -8.69
CA SER A 107 -7.56 -27.91 -7.60
C SER A 107 -7.74 -26.52 -6.99
N GLU A 108 -6.66 -25.81 -6.64
CA GLU A 108 -6.72 -24.45 -6.08
C GLU A 108 -7.36 -23.45 -7.04
N LEU A 109 -7.07 -23.60 -8.34
CA LEU A 109 -7.68 -22.80 -9.37
C LEU A 109 -9.18 -23.09 -9.53
N GLU A 110 -9.58 -24.36 -9.49
CA GLU A 110 -10.99 -24.76 -9.51
C GLU A 110 -11.77 -24.23 -8.29
N LEU A 111 -11.15 -24.25 -7.10
CA LEU A 111 -11.73 -23.66 -5.90
C LEU A 111 -11.95 -22.15 -6.07
N SER A 112 -10.93 -21.44 -6.57
CA SER A 112 -11.02 -20.00 -6.85
C SER A 112 -12.16 -19.67 -7.83
N LEU A 113 -12.29 -20.46 -8.90
CA LEU A 113 -13.37 -20.30 -9.88
C LEU A 113 -14.74 -20.62 -9.30
N LYS A 114 -14.84 -21.69 -8.50
CA LYS A 114 -16.06 -22.11 -7.84
C LYS A 114 -16.56 -21.03 -6.89
N TYR A 115 -15.65 -20.39 -6.15
CA TYR A 115 -15.96 -19.28 -5.26
C TYR A 115 -16.59 -18.09 -6.03
N ILE A 116 -15.99 -17.67 -7.14
CA ILE A 116 -16.58 -16.60 -7.97
C ILE A 116 -17.95 -17.02 -8.48
N LYS A 117 -18.07 -18.23 -9.01
CA LYS A 117 -19.31 -18.75 -9.58
C LYS A 117 -20.43 -18.89 -8.54
N SER A 118 -20.11 -19.36 -7.33
CA SER A 118 -21.11 -19.51 -6.26
C SER A 118 -21.68 -18.19 -5.78
N ASN A 119 -20.96 -17.08 -5.99
CA ASN A 119 -21.39 -15.75 -5.60
C ASN A 119 -21.98 -14.92 -6.76
N GLN A 120 -22.05 -15.46 -7.99
CA GLN A 120 -22.53 -14.72 -9.18
C GLN A 120 -23.92 -14.11 -9.02
N ASP A 121 -24.81 -14.79 -8.32
CA ASP A 121 -26.20 -14.35 -8.10
C ASP A 121 -26.40 -13.68 -6.72
N ASP A 122 -25.33 -13.48 -5.96
CA ASP A 122 -25.41 -12.82 -4.66
C ASP A 122 -25.69 -11.31 -4.84
N LYS A 123 -26.80 -10.85 -4.29
CA LYS A 123 -27.21 -9.44 -4.36
C LYS A 123 -26.26 -8.51 -3.60
N GLU A 124 -25.61 -8.99 -2.55
CA GLU A 124 -24.63 -8.22 -1.78
C GLU A 124 -23.39 -7.90 -2.64
N TYR A 125 -22.94 -8.88 -3.43
CA TYR A 125 -21.72 -8.80 -4.23
C TYR A 125 -21.96 -8.57 -5.73
N ALA A 126 -23.19 -8.24 -6.15
CA ALA A 126 -23.56 -8.11 -7.57
C ALA A 126 -22.66 -7.16 -8.38
N GLN A 127 -22.15 -6.09 -7.76
CA GLN A 127 -21.23 -5.14 -8.39
C GLN A 127 -19.74 -5.50 -8.22
N THR A 128 -19.45 -6.41 -7.28
CA THR A 128 -18.11 -6.81 -6.84
C THR A 128 -17.62 -8.02 -7.62
N VAL A 129 -18.47 -9.03 -7.80
CA VAL A 129 -18.13 -10.30 -8.47
C VAL A 129 -17.53 -10.10 -9.86
N PRO A 130 -18.08 -9.24 -10.74
CA PRO A 130 -17.47 -9.01 -12.07
C PRO A 130 -16.06 -8.40 -12.02
N LYS A 131 -15.69 -7.78 -10.89
CA LYS A 131 -14.40 -7.12 -10.69
C LYS A 131 -13.40 -7.97 -9.89
N CYS A 132 -13.90 -8.96 -9.15
CA CYS A 132 -13.11 -9.91 -8.39
C CYS A 132 -12.48 -10.93 -9.35
N VAL A 133 -11.37 -10.52 -9.96
CA VAL A 133 -10.60 -11.29 -10.95
C VAL A 133 -9.14 -11.38 -10.53
N PHE A 134 -8.39 -12.30 -11.12
CA PHE A 134 -6.95 -12.31 -11.03
C PHE A 134 -6.38 -11.08 -11.76
N LYS A 135 -5.65 -10.23 -11.04
CA LYS A 135 -4.92 -9.07 -11.59
C LYS A 135 -3.40 -9.28 -11.60
N ASP A 136 -2.89 -10.24 -10.83
CA ASP A 136 -1.50 -10.67 -10.83
C ASP A 136 -1.41 -12.15 -11.23
N SER A 137 -0.33 -12.52 -11.92
CA SER A 137 -0.03 -13.89 -12.35
C SER A 137 0.43 -14.83 -11.23
N ASN A 138 0.76 -14.30 -10.05
CA ASN A 138 1.27 -15.09 -8.91
C ASN A 138 0.25 -15.27 -7.78
N CYS A 139 -1.03 -14.96 -8.01
CA CYS A 139 -2.05 -14.97 -6.95
C CYS A 139 -2.18 -16.32 -6.26
N LEU A 140 -2.27 -17.42 -7.01
CA LEU A 140 -2.36 -18.75 -6.41
C LEU A 140 -1.10 -19.06 -5.57
N SER A 141 0.09 -18.71 -6.08
CA SER A 141 1.36 -19.10 -5.43
C SER A 141 1.61 -18.30 -4.16
N MET A 142 1.10 -17.07 -4.11
CA MET A 142 1.08 -16.25 -2.92
C MET A 142 0.00 -16.71 -1.94
N ALA A 143 -1.19 -17.10 -2.39
CA ALA A 143 -2.26 -17.59 -1.54
C ALA A 143 -1.83 -18.82 -0.71
N VAL A 144 -1.18 -19.80 -1.35
CA VAL A 144 -0.67 -21.01 -0.67
C VAL A 144 0.47 -20.71 0.30
N LYS A 145 1.23 -19.63 0.07
CA LYS A 145 2.20 -19.10 1.05
C LYS A 145 1.54 -18.38 2.23
N GLY A 146 0.20 -18.47 2.37
CA GLY A 146 -0.58 -17.85 3.42
C GLY A 146 -0.71 -16.34 3.28
N ARG A 147 -0.44 -15.77 2.11
CA ARG A 147 -0.44 -14.29 1.93
C ARG A 147 -1.84 -13.67 1.96
N CYS A 148 -2.90 -14.47 1.79
CA CYS A 148 -4.28 -14.02 1.92
C CYS A 148 -4.70 -13.70 3.36
N PHE A 149 -3.99 -14.22 4.36
CA PHE A 149 -4.42 -14.16 5.77
C PHE A 149 -3.36 -13.56 6.70
N ASN A 150 -2.21 -13.17 6.16
CA ASN A 150 -1.06 -12.77 6.95
C ASN A 150 -0.86 -11.24 6.95
N GLU A 151 -1.60 -10.56 7.81
CA GLU A 151 -1.38 -9.14 8.11
C GLU A 151 -0.02 -8.88 8.80
N THR A 152 0.54 -9.90 9.46
CA THR A 152 1.89 -9.90 10.06
C THR A 152 3.02 -10.20 9.07
N SER A 153 2.77 -10.12 7.76
CA SER A 153 3.80 -10.32 6.73
C SER A 153 5.06 -9.47 7.02
N PRO A 154 6.28 -9.94 6.68
CA PRO A 154 7.51 -9.13 6.70
C PRO A 154 7.40 -7.77 6.01
N ASN A 155 6.36 -7.55 5.19
CA ASN A 155 6.07 -6.32 4.48
C ASN A 155 5.01 -5.42 5.16
N ASN A 156 4.74 -5.58 6.47
CA ASN A 156 3.79 -4.75 7.25
C ASN A 156 2.36 -4.75 6.68
N GLY A 157 1.76 -5.91 6.45
CA GLY A 157 0.35 -6.01 5.99
C GLY A 157 0.08 -5.62 4.54
N LYS A 158 1.09 -5.12 3.79
CA LYS A 158 0.95 -4.79 2.35
C LYS A 158 0.54 -5.98 1.49
N ASP A 159 1.00 -7.17 1.87
CA ASP A 159 0.65 -8.41 1.18
C ASP A 159 -0.85 -8.68 1.31
N PHE A 160 -1.47 -8.47 2.47
CA PHE A 160 -2.90 -8.71 2.66
C PHE A 160 -3.74 -7.82 1.75
N PHE A 161 -3.51 -6.50 1.76
CA PHE A 161 -4.24 -5.57 0.90
C PHE A 161 -4.07 -5.92 -0.60
N HIS A 162 -2.85 -6.20 -1.04
CA HIS A 162 -2.59 -6.61 -2.42
C HIS A 162 -3.34 -7.89 -2.76
N MET A 163 -3.25 -8.90 -1.88
CA MET A 163 -3.89 -10.20 -2.09
C MET A 163 -5.42 -10.08 -2.14
N SER A 164 -6.03 -9.32 -1.23
CA SER A 164 -7.49 -9.14 -1.22
C SER A 164 -8.04 -8.31 -2.38
N THR A 165 -7.21 -7.46 -3.02
CA THR A 165 -7.65 -6.56 -4.11
C THR A 165 -7.18 -6.96 -5.52
N HIS A 166 -6.10 -7.72 -5.63
CA HIS A 166 -5.51 -8.17 -6.89
C HIS A 166 -5.57 -9.69 -7.10
N CYS A 167 -5.83 -10.43 -6.02
CA CYS A 167 -5.90 -11.90 -6.02
C CYS A 167 -7.21 -12.41 -5.44
N CYS A 168 -8.27 -11.61 -5.58
CA CYS A 168 -9.58 -11.82 -4.97
C CYS A 168 -10.17 -13.23 -5.15
N PRO A 169 -10.09 -13.87 -6.34
CA PRO A 169 -10.57 -15.24 -6.48
C PRO A 169 -9.82 -16.26 -5.63
N ALA A 170 -8.49 -16.14 -5.49
CA ALA A 170 -7.67 -17.08 -4.72
C ALA A 170 -7.74 -16.85 -3.20
N CYS A 171 -8.06 -15.63 -2.76
CA CYS A 171 -8.21 -15.30 -1.36
C CYS A 171 -9.64 -15.36 -0.85
N GLU A 172 -10.59 -15.70 -1.73
CA GLU A 172 -12.02 -15.72 -1.41
C GLU A 172 -12.50 -14.42 -0.74
N SER A 173 -12.06 -13.28 -1.27
CA SER A 173 -12.07 -12.01 -0.55
C SER A 173 -13.10 -11.00 -1.07
N LEU A 174 -14.31 -11.43 -1.47
CA LEU A 174 -15.36 -10.51 -1.99
C LEU A 174 -15.73 -9.42 -0.99
N ALA A 175 -15.89 -9.76 0.29
CA ALA A 175 -16.21 -8.79 1.34
C ALA A 175 -15.10 -7.73 1.48
N ASP A 176 -13.84 -8.16 1.57
CA ASP A 176 -12.69 -7.27 1.64
C ASP A 176 -12.55 -6.43 0.36
N TYR A 177 -12.70 -7.07 -0.81
CA TYR A 177 -12.64 -6.38 -2.10
C TYR A 177 -13.73 -5.31 -2.19
N GLN A 178 -14.97 -5.63 -1.79
CA GLN A 178 -16.07 -4.69 -1.76
C GLN A 178 -15.78 -3.54 -0.79
N PHE A 179 -15.30 -3.83 0.41
CA PHE A 179 -14.88 -2.82 1.38
C PHE A 179 -13.80 -1.89 0.79
N PHE A 180 -12.77 -2.46 0.16
CA PHE A 180 -11.73 -1.67 -0.49
C PHE A 180 -12.26 -0.96 -1.74
N GLU A 181 -13.31 -1.43 -2.43
CA GLU A 181 -13.97 -0.74 -3.55
C GLU A 181 -14.86 0.44 -3.14
N GLN A 182 -15.31 0.51 -1.88
CA GLN A 182 -16.22 1.56 -1.41
C GLN A 182 -15.65 2.99 -1.51
N CYS A 183 -14.34 3.14 -1.66
CA CYS A 183 -13.68 4.40 -2.01
C CYS A 183 -13.12 4.34 -3.44
N PRO A 184 -13.93 4.51 -4.50
CA PRO A 184 -13.38 4.60 -5.85
C PRO A 184 -12.40 5.77 -5.92
N ILE A 185 -11.19 5.53 -6.45
CA ILE A 185 -10.23 6.59 -6.68
C ILE A 185 -10.84 7.51 -7.73
N ASP A 186 -11.16 8.73 -7.36
CA ASP A 186 -11.61 9.75 -8.30
C ASP A 186 -10.41 10.21 -9.13
N PRO A 187 -10.33 9.85 -10.43
CA PRO A 187 -9.20 10.21 -11.28
C PRO A 187 -9.14 11.71 -11.57
N THR A 188 -10.20 12.46 -11.23
CA THR A 188 -10.27 13.91 -11.40
C THR A 188 -9.71 14.67 -10.21
N VAL A 189 -9.60 14.02 -9.04
CA VAL A 189 -9.01 14.62 -7.84
C VAL A 189 -7.49 14.57 -7.97
N HIS A 190 -6.84 15.72 -7.85
CA HIS A 190 -5.39 15.81 -7.89
C HIS A 190 -4.79 15.20 -6.62
N ASN A 191 -3.95 14.18 -6.76
CA ASN A 191 -3.21 13.64 -5.63
C ASN A 191 -2.25 14.71 -5.08
N HIS A 192 -2.43 15.07 -3.81
CA HIS A 192 -1.49 15.93 -3.10
C HIS A 192 -0.28 15.13 -2.62
N TYR A 193 0.88 15.79 -2.51
CA TYR A 193 2.11 15.22 -1.95
C TYR A 193 2.67 13.98 -2.69
N THR A 194 2.56 13.97 -4.01
CA THR A 194 3.12 12.91 -4.87
C THR A 194 4.62 13.04 -5.15
N LYS A 195 5.22 14.20 -4.86
CA LYS A 195 6.63 14.50 -5.12
C LYS A 195 7.35 15.07 -3.88
N PRO A 196 8.66 14.81 -3.73
CA PRO A 196 9.47 15.48 -2.72
C PRO A 196 9.34 17.01 -2.81
N GLY A 197 9.26 17.68 -1.67
CA GLY A 197 9.18 19.14 -1.56
C GLY A 197 7.76 19.70 -1.48
N GLN A 198 6.74 19.00 -1.96
CA GLN A 198 5.36 19.54 -2.00
C GLN A 198 4.78 19.84 -0.61
N LEU A 199 5.17 19.07 0.42
CA LEU A 199 4.79 19.38 1.80
C LEU A 199 5.40 20.71 2.26
N SER A 200 6.68 20.94 1.95
CA SER A 200 7.33 22.22 2.23
C SER A 200 6.70 23.37 1.45
N GLU A 201 6.27 23.14 0.21
CA GLU A 201 5.53 24.14 -0.57
C GLU A 201 4.22 24.52 0.13
N THR A 202 3.45 23.56 0.64
CA THR A 202 2.24 23.81 1.44
C THR A 202 2.55 24.67 2.67
N PHE A 203 3.55 24.30 3.48
CA PHE A 203 3.85 25.06 4.69
C PHE A 203 4.40 26.47 4.38
N LEU A 204 5.17 26.63 3.31
CA LEU A 204 5.61 27.96 2.88
C LEU A 204 4.46 28.82 2.37
N ALA A 205 3.49 28.23 1.67
CA ALA A 205 2.27 28.92 1.28
C ALA A 205 1.42 29.31 2.49
N LEU A 206 1.30 28.42 3.48
CA LEU A 206 0.66 28.70 4.77
C LEU A 206 1.30 29.93 5.43
N LEU A 207 2.61 29.93 5.64
CA LEU A 207 3.31 31.05 6.31
C LEU A 207 3.10 32.37 5.56
N ARG A 208 3.18 32.37 4.22
CA ARG A 208 2.90 33.57 3.41
C ARG A 208 1.47 34.07 3.61
N ASN A 209 0.50 33.17 3.56
CA ASN A 209 -0.91 33.51 3.70
C ASN A 209 -1.21 34.08 5.09
N LEU A 210 -0.61 33.51 6.15
CA LEU A 210 -0.71 34.05 7.50
C LEU A 210 -0.12 35.45 7.61
N THR A 211 1.06 35.69 7.02
CA THR A 211 1.69 37.02 6.96
C THR A 211 0.81 38.02 6.20
N GLU A 212 0.28 37.65 5.04
CA GLU A 212 -0.61 38.50 4.23
C GLU A 212 -1.91 38.87 4.96
N GLN A 213 -2.42 37.96 5.79
CA GLN A 213 -3.61 38.18 6.61
C GLN A 213 -3.31 38.88 7.95
N ASN A 214 -2.06 39.26 8.22
CA ASN A 214 -1.60 39.80 9.51
C ASN A 214 -1.98 38.90 10.71
N MET A 215 -1.94 37.57 10.52
CA MET A 215 -2.16 36.62 11.59
C MET A 215 -0.88 36.43 12.41
N GLU A 216 -1.03 36.36 13.73
CA GLU A 216 0.07 36.05 14.62
C GLU A 216 0.34 34.55 14.63
N PHE A 217 1.58 34.14 14.38
CA PHE A 217 1.97 32.73 14.37
C PHE A 217 3.42 32.54 14.85
N LYS A 218 3.72 31.32 15.28
CA LYS A 218 5.06 30.89 15.68
C LYS A 218 5.48 29.62 14.95
N LEU A 219 6.60 29.69 14.25
CA LEU A 219 7.30 28.54 13.67
C LEU A 219 8.21 27.92 14.72
N HIS A 220 7.90 26.70 15.18
CA HIS A 220 8.70 26.00 16.18
C HIS A 220 9.77 25.13 15.54
N ALA A 221 9.45 24.48 14.42
CA ALA A 221 10.35 23.61 13.70
C ALA A 221 10.06 23.57 12.20
N ALA A 222 11.11 23.36 11.40
CA ALA A 222 11.06 23.11 9.97
C ALA A 222 12.34 22.40 9.49
N PRO A 223 12.33 21.76 8.31
CA PRO A 223 13.56 21.20 7.73
C PRO A 223 14.56 22.32 7.37
N ILE A 224 15.85 22.14 7.69
CA ILE A 224 16.90 23.17 7.50
C ILE A 224 16.96 23.73 6.06
N ASN A 225 17.24 25.04 5.95
CA ASN A 225 17.42 25.82 4.72
C ASN A 225 16.18 25.96 3.81
N ASN A 226 14.98 25.64 4.32
CA ASN A 226 13.75 25.72 3.52
C ASN A 226 12.85 26.92 3.85
N VAL A 227 13.19 27.76 4.83
CA VAL A 227 12.39 28.93 5.22
C VAL A 227 13.08 30.23 4.79
N PRO A 228 12.49 31.02 3.88
CA PRO A 228 12.95 32.36 3.53
C PRO A 228 12.99 33.29 4.75
N SER A 229 14.05 34.09 4.88
CA SER A 229 14.27 34.98 6.04
C SER A 229 13.26 36.13 6.13
N ASP A 230 12.53 36.43 5.05
CA ASP A 230 11.43 37.39 5.03
C ASP A 230 10.13 36.86 5.67
N LEU A 231 10.00 35.53 5.83
CA LEU A 231 8.86 34.91 6.51
C LEU A 231 9.07 34.76 8.01
N VAL A 232 10.32 34.53 8.42
CA VAL A 232 10.69 34.30 9.82
C VAL A 232 12.07 34.93 10.07
N ASP A 233 12.14 35.86 11.02
CA ASP A 233 13.36 36.58 11.39
C ASP A 233 14.02 36.07 12.68
N TYR A 234 13.48 34.98 13.27
CA TYR A 234 13.97 34.34 14.49
C TYR A 234 14.39 32.88 14.28
N GLU A 235 15.10 32.31 15.27
CA GLU A 235 15.59 30.94 15.24
C GLU A 235 14.46 29.92 15.49
N TYR A 236 14.36 28.92 14.63
CA TYR A 236 13.49 27.75 14.77
C TYR A 236 14.33 26.46 14.80
N LYS A 237 13.77 25.37 15.33
CA LYS A 237 14.49 24.10 15.43
C LYS A 237 14.48 23.34 14.10
N GLU A 238 15.55 22.62 13.80
CA GLU A 238 15.51 21.60 12.75
C GLU A 238 14.51 20.50 13.13
N GLY A 239 13.60 20.15 12.23
CA GLY A 239 12.62 19.10 12.49
C GLY A 239 11.48 19.04 11.47
N PRO A 240 10.38 18.34 11.78
CA PRO A 240 9.16 18.43 10.99
C PRO A 240 8.59 19.84 11.06
N TRP A 241 7.74 20.20 10.09
CA TRP A 241 7.02 21.47 10.13
C TRP A 241 6.07 21.51 11.35
N ILE A 242 6.28 22.48 12.24
CA ILE A 242 5.44 22.72 13.42
C ILE A 242 5.19 24.22 13.53
N VAL A 243 3.92 24.62 13.36
CA VAL A 243 3.47 26.02 13.39
C VAL A 243 2.31 26.14 14.38
N THR A 244 2.36 27.12 15.27
CA THR A 244 1.22 27.56 16.08
C THR A 244 0.67 28.84 15.49
N ILE A 245 -0.66 28.98 15.42
CA ILE A 245 -1.34 30.16 14.89
C ILE A 245 -2.25 30.67 16.00
N GLU A 246 -2.02 31.90 16.44
CA GLU A 246 -2.77 32.52 17.52
C GLU A 246 -4.12 33.01 17.00
N ASN A 247 -5.15 32.92 17.85
CA ASN A 247 -6.51 33.43 17.59
C ASN A 247 -7.15 32.94 16.27
N PHE A 248 -6.72 31.77 15.74
CA PHE A 248 -7.30 31.23 14.50
C PHE A 248 -8.75 30.76 14.68
N THR A 249 -9.03 30.07 15.79
CA THR A 249 -10.37 29.60 16.16
C THR A 249 -10.99 30.62 17.10
N THR A 250 -12.13 31.17 16.73
CA THR A 250 -12.86 32.13 17.57
C THR A 250 -13.54 31.43 18.75
N GLU A 251 -13.82 32.17 19.82
CA GLU A 251 -14.56 31.67 20.99
C GLU A 251 -15.90 31.04 20.58
N LYS A 252 -16.66 31.71 19.70
CA LYS A 252 -17.92 31.18 19.17
C LYS A 252 -17.74 29.86 18.42
N GLU A 253 -16.71 29.72 17.59
CA GLU A 253 -16.44 28.46 16.87
C GLU A 253 -16.06 27.33 17.82
N ALA A 254 -15.24 27.64 18.84
CA ALA A 254 -14.85 26.69 19.86
C ALA A 254 -16.05 26.22 20.70
N GLU A 255 -16.89 27.14 21.16
CA GLU A 255 -18.14 26.85 21.87
C GLU A 255 -19.09 25.99 21.04
N THR A 256 -19.25 26.31 19.75
CA THR A 256 -20.09 25.51 18.83
C THR A 256 -19.58 24.08 18.70
N LEU A 257 -18.27 23.87 18.52
CA LEU A 257 -17.69 22.53 18.44
C LEU A 257 -17.85 21.76 19.76
N ILE A 258 -17.63 22.42 20.90
CA ILE A 258 -17.85 21.83 22.23
C ILE A 258 -19.31 21.43 22.43
N HIS A 259 -20.25 22.29 22.01
CA HIS A 259 -21.68 22.02 22.08
C HIS A 259 -22.05 20.77 21.26
N HIS A 260 -21.62 20.70 20.00
CA HIS A 260 -21.87 19.52 19.15
C HIS A 260 -21.31 18.23 19.74
N GLY A 261 -20.07 18.26 20.27
CA GLY A 261 -19.49 17.09 20.94
C GLY A 261 -20.27 16.67 22.19
N THR A 262 -20.79 17.65 22.94
CA THR A 262 -21.57 17.41 24.16
C THR A 262 -22.94 16.82 23.85
N GLU A 263 -23.67 17.42 22.91
CA GLU A 263 -24.98 16.96 22.44
C GLU A 263 -24.91 15.56 21.81
N ALA A 264 -23.88 15.31 21.01
CA ALA A 264 -23.69 14.00 20.39
C ALA A 264 -23.34 12.90 21.40
N GLY A 265 -22.83 13.29 22.57
CA GLY A 265 -22.42 12.41 23.66
C GLY A 265 -21.03 11.84 23.43
N TYR A 266 -20.08 12.23 24.27
CA TYR A 266 -18.73 11.69 24.25
C TYR A 266 -18.67 10.24 24.72
N TYR A 267 -17.91 9.40 24.02
CA TYR A 267 -17.59 8.04 24.45
C TYR A 267 -16.10 7.89 24.76
N ARG A 268 -15.76 6.81 25.48
CA ARG A 268 -14.38 6.58 25.89
C ARG A 268 -13.53 6.24 24.66
N SER A 269 -12.45 7.00 24.44
CA SER A 269 -11.59 6.80 23.27
C SER A 269 -11.09 5.38 23.16
N GLN A 270 -11.08 4.88 21.92
CA GLN A 270 -10.61 3.55 21.58
C GLN A 270 -9.40 3.64 20.65
N ASP A 271 -8.68 2.52 20.56
CA ASP A 271 -7.57 2.33 19.64
C ASP A 271 -7.52 0.87 19.20
N GLY A 272 -6.74 0.58 18.17
CA GLY A 272 -6.50 -0.77 17.67
C GLY A 272 -5.74 -1.61 18.70
N ILE A 273 -6.32 -2.74 19.08
CA ILE A 273 -5.69 -3.75 19.93
C ILE A 273 -5.49 -5.00 19.10
N THR A 274 -4.23 -5.40 18.90
CA THR A 274 -3.89 -6.70 18.31
C THR A 274 -4.06 -7.80 19.36
N ASN A 275 -4.91 -8.77 19.05
CA ASN A 275 -5.09 -9.97 19.85
C ASN A 275 -3.92 -10.95 19.64
N PRO A 276 -3.72 -11.92 20.54
CA PRO A 276 -2.63 -12.90 20.42
C PRO A 276 -2.65 -13.74 19.14
N ASP A 277 -3.83 -13.90 18.52
CA ASP A 277 -4.02 -14.62 17.27
C ASP A 277 -3.73 -13.77 16.01
N GLY A 278 -3.30 -12.51 16.19
CA GLY A 278 -2.99 -11.59 15.11
C GLY A 278 -4.19 -10.77 14.62
N SER A 279 -5.42 -11.11 15.02
CA SER A 279 -6.60 -10.30 14.71
C SER A 279 -6.56 -8.95 15.46
N TRP A 280 -7.21 -7.91 14.94
CA TRP A 280 -7.38 -6.66 15.69
C TRP A 280 -8.80 -6.50 16.22
N ARG A 281 -8.95 -5.57 17.17
CA ARG A 281 -10.25 -5.01 17.55
C ARG A 281 -10.06 -3.59 18.05
N LEU A 282 -11.11 -2.78 17.95
CA LEU A 282 -11.15 -1.52 18.68
C LEU A 282 -11.42 -1.78 20.16
N GLY A 283 -10.69 -1.08 21.02
CA GLY A 283 -10.89 -1.19 22.46
C GLY A 283 -10.24 -0.08 23.25
N LYS A 284 -10.58 -0.03 24.55
CA LYS A 284 -9.99 0.93 25.49
C LYS A 284 -8.54 0.55 25.75
N VAL A 285 -7.65 1.52 25.59
CA VAL A 285 -6.21 1.36 25.79
C VAL A 285 -5.69 2.26 26.91
N LYS A 286 -4.53 1.90 27.48
CA LYS A 286 -3.93 2.66 28.59
C LYS A 286 -3.26 3.95 28.15
N TRP A 287 -2.75 3.99 26.93
CA TRP A 287 -2.02 5.14 26.40
C TRP A 287 -2.94 6.23 25.86
N ARG A 288 -4.21 5.94 25.56
CA ARG A 288 -5.19 6.90 25.07
C ARG A 288 -6.37 6.97 26.03
N THR A 289 -6.36 7.99 26.88
CA THR A 289 -7.30 8.07 28.01
C THR A 289 -8.43 9.08 27.90
N SER A 290 -8.45 9.87 26.82
CA SER A 290 -9.49 10.84 26.48
C SER A 290 -10.89 10.24 26.32
N TRP A 291 -11.86 11.14 26.27
CA TRP A 291 -13.15 10.90 25.64
C TRP A 291 -13.13 11.48 24.23
N GLU A 292 -13.83 10.86 23.28
CA GLU A 292 -13.90 11.31 21.90
C GLU A 292 -15.32 11.38 21.37
N GLN A 293 -15.47 12.19 20.33
CA GLN A 293 -16.61 12.27 19.44
C GLN A 293 -16.12 12.72 18.07
N TYR A 294 -16.86 12.41 17.01
CA TYR A 294 -16.62 12.91 15.66
C TYR A 294 -17.72 13.88 15.25
N CYS A 295 -17.36 14.88 14.46
CA CYS A 295 -18.29 15.76 13.78
C CYS A 295 -18.75 15.12 12.45
N ASP A 296 -19.26 13.88 12.50
CA ASP A 296 -19.70 13.10 11.33
C ASP A 296 -21.22 13.20 11.10
N ARG A 297 -21.96 13.63 12.12
CA ARG A 297 -23.42 13.89 12.03
C ARG A 297 -23.69 15.16 11.24
N GLU A 298 -24.76 15.13 10.45
CA GLU A 298 -25.23 16.28 9.67
C GLU A 298 -25.42 17.54 10.51
N SER A 299 -25.92 17.38 11.75
CA SER A 299 -26.08 18.50 12.69
C SER A 299 -24.78 19.24 12.99
N CYS A 300 -23.63 18.57 12.92
CA CYS A 300 -22.33 19.15 13.22
C CYS A 300 -21.61 19.58 11.93
N HIS A 301 -21.44 18.69 10.95
CA HIS A 301 -20.64 19.02 9.76
C HIS A 301 -21.35 19.97 8.77
N LYS A 302 -22.67 20.13 8.86
CA LYS A 302 -23.42 21.16 8.12
C LYS A 302 -23.84 22.35 8.99
N ASP A 303 -23.29 22.45 10.20
CA ASP A 303 -23.45 23.68 10.97
C ASP A 303 -22.69 24.80 10.23
N PRO A 304 -23.34 25.92 9.89
CA PRO A 304 -22.69 27.00 9.14
C PRO A 304 -21.43 27.54 9.82
N VAL A 305 -21.33 27.50 11.15
CA VAL A 305 -20.12 27.93 11.88
C VAL A 305 -18.99 26.92 11.66
N VAL A 306 -19.30 25.62 11.67
CA VAL A 306 -18.31 24.55 11.46
C VAL A 306 -17.87 24.51 10.00
N GLU A 307 -18.80 24.62 9.04
CA GLU A 307 -18.47 24.68 7.60
C GLU A 307 -17.54 25.85 7.30
N ASN A 308 -17.85 27.05 7.80
CA ASN A 308 -17.01 28.23 7.60
C ASN A 308 -15.62 28.08 8.24
N LEU A 309 -15.52 27.44 9.41
CA LEU A 309 -14.24 27.16 10.06
C LEU A 309 -13.41 26.18 9.20
N MET A 310 -14.03 25.08 8.74
CA MET A 310 -13.36 24.09 7.91
C MET A 310 -12.89 24.70 6.59
N ASP A 311 -13.76 25.46 5.90
CA ASP A 311 -13.38 26.19 4.69
C ASP A 311 -12.20 27.13 4.95
N ARG A 312 -12.18 27.85 6.08
CA ARG A 312 -11.06 28.72 6.45
C ARG A 312 -9.76 27.93 6.64
N ILE A 313 -9.80 26.78 7.31
CA ILE A 313 -8.63 25.90 7.50
C ILE A 313 -8.09 25.41 6.15
N TYR A 314 -8.96 24.85 5.31
CA TYR A 314 -8.55 24.25 4.04
C TYR A 314 -8.11 25.29 3.00
N ASN A 315 -8.71 26.49 3.01
CA ASN A 315 -8.25 27.63 2.21
C ASN A 315 -6.84 28.07 2.60
N VAL A 316 -6.53 28.09 3.90
CA VAL A 316 -5.21 28.49 4.40
C VAL A 316 -4.16 27.41 4.12
N LEU A 317 -4.52 26.12 4.15
CA LEU A 317 -3.64 25.01 3.79
C LEU A 317 -3.47 24.82 2.27
N GLY A 318 -4.42 25.27 1.46
CA GLY A 318 -4.43 25.00 0.02
C GLY A 318 -4.62 23.51 -0.32
N ILE A 319 -5.31 22.77 0.55
CA ILE A 319 -5.65 21.35 0.36
C ILE A 319 -7.16 21.25 0.14
N PRO A 320 -7.66 20.39 -0.77
CA PRO A 320 -9.08 20.11 -0.91
C PRO A 320 -9.67 19.50 0.36
N ILE A 321 -10.81 20.03 0.80
CA ILE A 321 -11.55 19.52 1.97
C ILE A 321 -11.98 18.06 1.82
N GLN A 322 -12.04 17.52 0.60
CA GLN A 322 -12.34 16.10 0.35
C GLN A 322 -11.25 15.16 0.88
N ASN A 323 -10.05 15.67 1.18
CA ASN A 323 -8.98 14.91 1.82
C ASN A 323 -9.04 14.97 3.36
N ALA A 324 -10.07 15.60 3.93
CA ALA A 324 -10.28 15.72 5.35
C ALA A 324 -10.80 14.41 5.96
N ASP A 325 -10.27 14.04 7.11
CA ASP A 325 -11.05 13.26 8.06
C ASP A 325 -12.11 14.15 8.72
N TRP A 326 -13.17 13.55 9.24
CA TRP A 326 -14.10 14.25 10.12
C TRP A 326 -13.36 14.88 11.31
N LEU A 327 -13.80 16.06 11.74
CA LEU A 327 -13.26 16.69 12.96
C LEU A 327 -13.43 15.74 14.14
N GLN A 328 -12.32 15.39 14.78
CA GLN A 328 -12.30 14.58 15.99
C GLN A 328 -12.24 15.50 17.21
N LEU A 329 -13.32 15.48 18.00
CA LEU A 329 -13.45 16.22 19.24
C LEU A 329 -12.93 15.36 20.39
N LEU A 330 -11.95 15.86 21.12
CA LEU A 330 -11.33 15.18 22.25
C LEU A 330 -11.58 15.95 23.54
N ARG A 331 -12.05 15.25 24.57
CA ARG A 331 -12.24 15.81 25.91
C ARG A 331 -11.39 15.05 26.92
N TYR A 332 -10.46 15.76 27.52
CA TYR A 332 -9.61 15.27 28.61
C TYR A 332 -10.19 15.76 29.94
N LYS A 333 -10.34 14.84 30.89
CA LYS A 333 -10.55 15.14 32.30
C LYS A 333 -9.22 15.08 33.04
N GLU A 334 -9.19 15.59 34.26
CA GLU A 334 -8.02 15.50 35.14
C GLU A 334 -7.45 14.07 35.19
N GLY A 335 -6.13 13.95 35.01
CA GLY A 335 -5.39 12.69 34.96
C GLY A 335 -5.49 11.91 33.64
N GLN A 336 -6.30 12.35 32.68
CA GLN A 336 -6.32 11.77 31.33
C GLN A 336 -5.21 12.37 30.45
N HIS A 337 -4.61 11.53 29.63
CA HIS A 337 -3.51 11.82 28.71
C HIS A 337 -3.65 10.99 27.43
N TYR A 338 -2.88 11.40 26.42
CA TYR A 338 -2.54 10.58 25.27
C TYR A 338 -1.01 10.46 25.18
N ALA A 339 -0.49 9.24 25.20
CA ALA A 339 0.94 9.01 25.07
C ALA A 339 1.45 9.43 23.69
N THR A 340 2.76 9.65 23.59
CA THR A 340 3.43 9.97 22.33
C THR A 340 3.13 8.94 21.25
N HIS A 341 2.67 9.40 20.10
CA HIS A 341 2.30 8.58 18.95
C HIS A 341 2.56 9.34 17.64
N GLN A 342 2.28 8.69 16.51
CA GLN A 342 2.30 9.28 15.18
C GLN A 342 0.90 9.21 14.59
N ASP A 343 0.46 10.29 13.94
CA ASP A 343 -0.79 10.31 13.17
C ASP A 343 -0.64 9.60 11.81
N TYR A 344 0.60 9.38 11.36
CA TYR A 344 0.90 8.63 10.16
C TYR A 344 0.78 7.14 10.42
N HIS A 345 -0.14 6.48 9.71
CA HIS A 345 -0.30 5.04 9.76
C HIS A 345 0.24 4.40 8.47
N THR A 346 1.31 3.60 8.60
CA THR A 346 2.01 2.97 7.47
C THR A 346 1.11 2.06 6.63
N HIS A 347 0.15 1.37 7.24
CA HIS A 347 -0.79 0.49 6.54
C HIS A 347 -1.80 1.26 5.67
N GLN A 348 -2.10 2.53 6.03
CA GLN A 348 -2.99 3.38 5.26
C GLN A 348 -2.33 3.92 3.98
N ALA A 349 -0.99 3.93 3.90
CA ALA A 349 -0.27 4.44 2.73
C ALA A 349 -0.56 3.66 1.44
N SER A 350 -0.95 2.39 1.57
CA SER A 350 -1.42 1.54 0.47
C SER A 350 -2.94 1.43 0.39
N ALA A 351 -3.67 1.95 1.37
CA ALA A 351 -5.14 1.94 1.37
C ALA A 351 -5.68 3.06 0.47
N LYS A 352 -6.90 2.89 -0.05
CA LYS A 352 -7.51 3.88 -0.96
C LYS A 352 -7.71 5.28 -0.37
N PRO A 353 -8.04 5.45 0.93
CA PRO A 353 -8.09 6.77 1.55
C PRO A 353 -6.72 7.46 1.64
N GLY A 354 -5.62 6.71 1.49
CA GLY A 354 -4.26 7.21 1.71
C GLY A 354 -3.92 7.36 3.20
N ALA A 355 -2.69 7.79 3.47
CA ALA A 355 -2.23 8.08 4.83
C ALA A 355 -2.33 9.57 5.15
N ARG A 356 -2.52 9.91 6.43
CA ARG A 356 -2.49 11.29 6.94
C ARG A 356 -1.10 11.91 6.75
N VAL A 357 -1.05 13.14 6.24
CA VAL A 357 0.22 13.86 5.98
C VAL A 357 0.35 15.15 6.80
N VAL A 358 -0.78 15.79 7.12
CA VAL A 358 -0.87 17.03 7.89
C VAL A 358 -1.94 16.86 8.95
N THR A 359 -1.65 17.29 10.18
CA THR A 359 -2.63 17.37 11.27
C THR A 359 -2.86 18.83 11.61
N TRP A 360 -4.13 19.24 11.63
CA TRP A 360 -4.56 20.53 12.16
C TRP A 360 -5.14 20.31 13.56
N TYR A 361 -4.47 20.80 14.59
CA TYR A 361 -4.87 20.61 15.98
C TYR A 361 -5.34 21.93 16.58
N MET A 362 -6.56 21.95 17.12
CA MET A 362 -7.18 23.15 17.70
C MET A 362 -7.42 22.97 19.20
N TYR A 363 -7.02 23.96 19.98
CA TYR A 363 -7.43 24.08 21.37
C TYR A 363 -8.79 24.78 21.42
N LEU A 364 -9.78 24.12 22.03
CA LEU A 364 -11.16 24.64 22.12
C LEU A 364 -11.48 25.28 23.47
N ALA A 365 -10.61 25.11 24.46
CA ALA A 365 -10.76 25.66 25.79
C ALA A 365 -9.39 25.87 26.44
N ASP A 366 -9.30 26.87 27.31
CA ASP A 366 -8.14 27.08 28.16
C ASP A 366 -8.06 25.99 29.24
N VAL A 367 -6.85 25.50 29.48
CA VAL A 367 -6.55 24.49 30.51
C VAL A 367 -5.69 25.14 31.58
N GLU A 368 -6.15 25.09 32.83
CA GLU A 368 -5.48 25.75 33.96
C GLU A 368 -4.05 25.22 34.21
N GLU A 369 -3.86 23.90 34.14
CA GLU A 369 -2.57 23.23 34.30
C GLU A 369 -2.51 21.93 33.50
N GLY A 370 -1.36 21.65 32.87
CA GLY A 370 -1.16 20.46 32.03
C GLY A 370 -1.67 20.65 30.60
N GLY A 371 -2.04 19.54 29.96
CA GLY A 371 -2.40 19.47 28.54
C GLY A 371 -1.47 18.55 27.78
#